data_AF-A0A5N3XFM0-F1
#
_entry.id   AF-A0A5N3XFM0-F1
#
_cell.length_a   1.000
_cell.length_b   1.000
_cell.length_c   1.000
_cell.angle_alpha   90.00
_cell.angle_beta   90.00
_cell.angle_gamma   90.00
#
_symmetry.space_group_name_H-M   'P 1'
#
loop_
_entity.id
_entity.type
_entity.pdbx_description
1 polymer ?
#
loop_
_entity_poly.entity_id
_entity_poly.type
_entity_poly.pdbx_seq_one_letter_code
_entity_poly.pdbx_strand_id
1 'polypeptide(L)'
;DSSLSLIESKARKSFSKKDEEYILSGRDKRLAEQVSSYNESKRSESLMDIHHKKLKNKAAEDKNKPQERIPFDRDTDLKVHRFDEAQKKTLIKKSRELNSRFSHGKGNMFL
;
A
#
# COMPACT_ATOMS: atom_id res chain seq x y z
N ASP A 1 26.40 -12.12 4.18
CA ASP A 1 25.32 -11.10 4.12
C ASP A 1 23.90 -11.64 4.31
N SER A 2 23.73 -12.94 4.60
CA SER A 2 22.44 -13.56 5.00
C SER A 2 21.89 -13.02 6.34
N SER A 3 22.70 -12.30 7.11
CA SER A 3 22.30 -11.69 8.39
C SER A 3 21.41 -10.45 8.22
N LEU A 4 21.48 -9.75 7.09
CA LEU A 4 20.71 -8.51 6.85
C LEU A 4 19.27 -8.81 6.35
N SER A 5 19.06 -9.89 5.60
CA SER A 5 17.71 -10.30 5.15
C SER A 5 16.86 -10.92 6.28
N LEU A 6 17.49 -11.43 7.34
CA LEU A 6 16.79 -11.89 8.54
C LEU A 6 16.33 -10.72 9.43
N ILE A 7 16.95 -9.54 9.31
CA ILE A 7 16.56 -8.32 10.03
C ILE A 7 15.38 -7.64 9.32
N GLU A 8 15.37 -7.64 7.98
CA GLU A 8 14.35 -6.96 7.19
C GLU A 8 13.01 -7.73 7.12
N SER A 9 13.06 -9.06 7.18
CA SER A 9 11.89 -9.93 7.31
C SER A 9 11.28 -9.92 8.72
N LYS A 10 12.05 -9.57 9.76
CA LYS A 10 11.56 -9.37 11.13
C LYS A 10 10.82 -8.03 11.31
N ALA A 11 11.11 -7.02 10.48
CA ALA A 11 10.54 -5.69 10.63
C ALA A 11 9.11 -5.52 10.08
N ARG A 12 8.62 -6.48 9.25
CA ARG A 12 7.29 -6.38 8.60
C ARG A 12 6.30 -7.45 9.06
N LYS A 13 6.55 -8.10 10.20
CA LYS A 13 5.67 -9.14 10.75
C LYS A 13 5.61 -9.11 12.27
N SER A 14 5.02 -8.05 12.85
CA SER A 14 4.52 -8.07 14.23
C SER A 14 3.58 -6.90 14.57
N PHE A 15 2.73 -6.47 13.62
CA PHE A 15 1.40 -5.95 14.00
C PHE A 15 0.32 -7.01 13.74
N SER A 16 0.71 -8.30 13.69
CA SER A 16 -0.24 -9.38 13.91
C SER A 16 -0.72 -9.23 15.33
N LYS A 17 -1.95 -8.73 15.47
CA LYS A 17 -2.88 -9.01 16.56
C LYS A 17 -2.18 -9.72 17.71
N LYS A 18 -1.54 -8.92 18.57
CA LYS A 18 -1.66 -9.23 19.98
C LYS A 18 -3.09 -8.85 20.30
N ASP A 19 -4.01 -9.73 19.91
CA ASP A 19 -5.07 -10.10 20.81
C ASP A 19 -4.28 -10.64 22.03
N GLU A 20 -3.76 -9.72 22.85
CA GLU A 20 -3.44 -10.02 24.23
C GLU A 20 -4.72 -10.70 24.67
N GLU A 21 -4.64 -12.00 24.90
CA GLU A 21 -5.72 -12.79 25.43
C GLU A 21 -5.91 -12.25 26.84
N TYR A 22 -6.49 -11.05 26.94
CA TYR A 22 -6.98 -10.48 28.16
C TYR A 22 -7.91 -11.57 28.62
N ILE A 23 -7.51 -12.29 29.66
CA ILE A 23 -8.28 -13.41 30.18
C ILE A 23 -9.54 -12.78 30.72
N LEU A 24 -10.53 -12.66 29.83
CA LEU A 24 -11.84 -12.13 30.12
C LEU A 24 -12.35 -12.99 31.25
N SER A 25 -12.54 -12.37 32.40
CA SER A 25 -13.08 -13.06 33.56
C SER A 25 -14.37 -13.75 33.13
N GLY A 26 -14.73 -14.87 33.76
CA GLY A 26 -16.01 -15.54 33.46
C GLY A 26 -17.21 -14.59 33.53
N ARG A 27 -17.09 -13.51 34.31
CA ARG A 27 -18.02 -12.37 34.34
C ARG A 27 -18.09 -11.58 33.03
N ASP A 28 -16.96 -11.22 32.45
CA ASP A 28 -16.89 -10.39 31.24
C ASP A 28 -17.47 -11.12 30.04
N LYS A 29 -17.24 -12.44 29.96
CA LYS A 29 -17.85 -13.30 28.92
C LYS A 29 -19.37 -13.29 28.99
N ARG A 30 -19.94 -13.46 30.20
CA ARG A 30 -21.40 -13.40 30.42
C ARG A 30 -21.97 -12.02 30.09
N LEU A 31 -21.26 -10.95 30.45
CA LEU A 31 -21.69 -9.60 30.13
C LEU A 31 -21.70 -9.35 28.62
N ALA A 32 -20.65 -9.79 27.90
CA ALA A 32 -20.57 -9.67 26.45
C ALA A 32 -21.74 -10.39 25.76
N GLU A 33 -22.09 -11.60 26.22
CA GLU A 33 -23.22 -12.39 25.69
C GLU A 33 -24.60 -11.74 25.95
N GLN A 34 -24.80 -11.17 27.15
CA GLN A 34 -26.01 -10.41 27.46
C GLN A 34 -26.14 -9.16 26.59
N VAL A 35 -25.03 -8.45 26.37
CA VAL A 35 -25.01 -7.24 25.53
C VAL A 35 -25.22 -7.62 24.06
N SER A 36 -24.61 -8.70 23.57
CA SER A 36 -24.80 -9.15 22.18
C SER A 36 -26.26 -9.57 21.93
N SER A 37 -26.85 -10.41 22.79
CA SER A 37 -28.24 -10.84 22.65
C SER A 37 -29.25 -9.68 22.71
N TYR A 38 -29.01 -8.69 23.58
CA TYR A 38 -29.83 -7.47 23.60
C TYR A 38 -29.67 -6.66 22.30
N ASN A 39 -28.44 -6.48 21.84
CA ASN A 39 -28.16 -5.72 20.62
C ASN A 39 -28.80 -6.40 19.39
N GLU A 40 -28.71 -7.72 19.24
CA GLU A 40 -29.32 -8.45 18.11
C GLU A 40 -30.85 -8.28 18.03
N SER A 41 -31.54 -8.19 19.17
CA SER A 41 -33.00 -8.08 19.21
C SER A 41 -33.53 -6.64 19.21
N LYS A 42 -32.78 -5.68 19.77
CA LYS A 42 -33.22 -4.29 19.95
C LYS A 42 -32.48 -3.28 19.08
N ARG A 43 -31.37 -3.67 18.44
CA ARG A 43 -30.53 -2.79 17.62
C ARG A 43 -30.39 -3.37 16.21
N SER A 44 -30.66 -2.55 15.20
CA SER A 44 -30.52 -2.98 13.80
C SER A 44 -29.06 -3.12 13.36
N GLU A 45 -28.17 -2.20 13.76
CA GLU A 45 -26.72 -2.22 13.47
C GLU A 45 -25.94 -1.45 14.56
N SER A 46 -24.67 -1.84 14.82
CA SER A 46 -23.76 -1.11 15.72
C SER A 46 -23.31 0.23 15.11
N LEU A 47 -23.05 1.24 15.93
CA LEU A 47 -22.53 2.53 15.47
C LEU A 47 -21.21 2.38 14.69
N MET A 48 -20.33 1.49 15.17
CA MET A 48 -19.05 1.22 14.52
C MET A 48 -19.25 0.53 13.17
N ASP A 49 -20.20 -0.41 13.10
CA ASP A 49 -20.53 -1.10 11.86
C ASP A 49 -21.12 -0.15 10.82
N ILE A 50 -22.01 0.76 11.25
CA ILE A 50 -22.56 1.83 10.40
C ILE A 50 -21.43 2.70 9.84
N HIS A 51 -20.46 3.07 10.67
CA HIS A 51 -19.34 3.90 10.23
C HIS A 51 -18.46 3.17 9.19
N HIS A 52 -18.10 1.92 9.47
CA HIS A 52 -17.32 1.10 8.54
C HIS A 52 -18.07 0.87 7.21
N LYS A 53 -19.37 0.59 7.28
CA LYS A 53 -20.25 0.44 6.10
C LYS A 53 -20.28 1.73 5.29
N LYS A 54 -20.41 2.89 5.93
CA LYS A 54 -20.38 4.20 5.24
C LYS A 54 -19.04 4.47 4.56
N LEU A 55 -17.92 4.20 5.21
CA LEU A 55 -16.58 4.37 4.60
C LEU A 55 -16.40 3.47 3.36
N LYS A 56 -16.80 2.20 3.47
CA LYS A 56 -16.75 1.26 2.34
C LYS A 56 -17.66 1.67 1.19
N ASN A 57 -18.89 2.10 1.49
CA ASN A 57 -19.83 2.56 0.48
C ASN A 57 -19.33 3.80 -0.25
N LYS A 58 -18.78 4.80 0.45
CA LYS A 58 -18.14 5.97 -0.16
C LYS A 58 -17.02 5.57 -1.12
N ALA A 59 -16.10 4.71 -0.65
CA ALA A 59 -15.00 4.24 -1.48
C ALA A 59 -15.45 3.40 -2.69
N ALA A 60 -16.58 2.71 -2.61
CA ALA A 60 -17.16 1.97 -3.73
C ALA A 60 -17.88 2.91 -4.71
N GLU A 61 -18.58 3.92 -4.21
CA GLU A 61 -19.28 4.92 -5.02
C GLU A 61 -18.29 5.76 -5.83
N ASP A 62 -17.16 6.15 -5.23
CA ASP A 62 -16.09 6.90 -5.90
C ASP A 62 -15.42 6.10 -7.04
N LYS A 63 -15.43 4.75 -6.96
CA LYS A 63 -14.91 3.87 -8.02
C LYS A 63 -15.90 3.61 -9.15
N ASN A 64 -17.21 3.72 -8.86
CA ASN A 64 -18.27 3.49 -9.85
C ASN A 64 -18.63 4.76 -10.63
N LYS A 65 -18.17 5.93 -10.18
CA LYS A 65 -18.32 7.17 -10.94
C LYS A 65 -17.35 7.17 -12.12
N PRO A 66 -17.79 7.55 -13.33
CA PRO A 66 -16.88 7.76 -14.45
C PRO A 66 -15.85 8.79 -14.02
N GLN A 67 -14.57 8.52 -14.31
CA GLN A 67 -13.49 9.40 -13.91
C GLN A 67 -13.64 10.75 -14.61
N GLU A 68 -14.17 11.75 -13.88
CA GLU A 68 -14.26 13.11 -14.36
C GLU A 68 -12.86 13.69 -14.55
N ARG A 69 -12.70 14.57 -15.54
CA ARG A 69 -11.41 15.22 -15.79
C ARG A 69 -11.13 16.21 -14.67
N ILE A 70 -10.23 15.84 -13.77
CA ILE A 70 -9.75 16.68 -12.67
C ILE A 70 -8.80 17.75 -13.27
N PRO A 71 -8.79 18.99 -12.75
CA PRO A 71 -7.76 19.96 -13.11
C PRO A 71 -6.36 19.41 -12.80
N PHE A 72 -5.37 19.80 -13.60
CA PHE A 72 -4.00 19.36 -13.41
C PHE A 72 -3.47 19.86 -12.05
N ASP A 73 -3.06 18.94 -11.19
CA ASP A 73 -2.37 19.24 -9.94
C ASP A 73 -0.89 18.84 -10.06
N ARG A 74 0.00 19.81 -9.80
CA ARG A 74 1.43 19.62 -9.89
C ARG A 74 1.90 18.49 -8.95
N ASP A 75 1.37 18.38 -7.74
CA ASP A 75 1.92 17.43 -6.78
C ASP A 75 1.48 15.97 -7.04
N THR A 76 0.28 15.78 -7.60
CA THR A 76 -0.23 14.46 -7.99
C THR A 76 0.17 14.05 -9.39
N ASP A 77 0.07 14.98 -10.34
CA ASP A 77 0.16 14.66 -11.77
C ASP A 77 1.59 14.84 -12.28
N LEU A 78 2.35 15.77 -11.70
CA LEU A 78 3.75 15.91 -12.00
C LEU A 78 4.55 14.91 -11.15
N LYS A 79 5.04 13.85 -11.80
CA LYS A 79 5.98 12.89 -11.20
C LYS A 79 7.37 13.50 -11.02
N VAL A 80 7.48 14.69 -10.41
CA VAL A 80 8.77 15.32 -10.12
C VAL A 80 9.51 14.45 -9.11
N HIS A 81 10.73 14.04 -9.46
CA HIS A 81 11.68 13.33 -8.61
C HIS A 81 11.38 11.86 -8.26
N ARG A 82 10.36 11.21 -8.84
CA ARG A 82 10.12 9.76 -8.62
C ARG A 82 10.98 8.86 -9.51
N PHE A 83 12.22 9.24 -9.76
CA PHE A 83 13.16 8.33 -10.40
C PHE A 83 13.48 7.21 -9.42
N ASP A 84 12.88 6.05 -9.66
CA ASP A 84 13.27 4.81 -9.00
C ASP A 84 14.79 4.59 -9.21
N GLU A 85 15.47 4.03 -8.21
CA GLU A 85 16.91 3.81 -8.27
C GLU A 85 17.30 2.96 -9.48
N ALA A 86 16.45 2.01 -9.86
CA ALA A 86 16.61 1.20 -11.07
C ALA A 86 16.58 2.07 -12.34
N GLN A 87 15.66 3.04 -12.42
CA GLN A 87 15.57 3.97 -13.55
C GLN A 87 16.79 4.90 -13.60
N LYS A 88 17.30 5.36 -12.46
CA LYS A 88 18.55 6.14 -12.39
C LYS A 88 19.74 5.33 -12.90
N LYS A 89 19.90 4.09 -12.41
CA LYS A 89 21.00 3.19 -12.80
C LYS A 89 20.94 2.83 -14.29
N THR A 90 19.76 2.57 -14.83
CA THR A 90 19.61 2.29 -16.27
C THR A 90 19.94 3.51 -17.13
N LEU A 91 19.55 4.71 -16.72
CA LEU A 91 19.89 5.96 -17.42
C LEU A 91 21.41 6.16 -17.45
N ILE A 92 22.09 6.01 -16.31
CA ILE A 92 23.56 6.10 -16.22
C ILE A 92 24.23 5.04 -17.09
N LYS A 93 23.75 3.79 -17.05
CA LYS A 93 24.30 2.69 -17.87
C LYS A 93 24.15 2.97 -19.37
N LYS A 94 22.96 3.42 -19.81
CA LYS A 94 22.69 3.80 -21.20
C LYS A 94 23.62 4.91 -21.67
N SER A 95 23.80 5.95 -20.85
CA SER A 95 24.73 7.05 -21.15
C SER A 95 26.18 6.56 -21.31
N ARG A 96 26.65 5.69 -20.41
CA ARG A 96 27.99 5.10 -20.50
C ARG A 96 28.17 4.25 -21.77
N GLU A 97 27.14 3.52 -22.20
CA GLU A 97 27.18 2.69 -23.40
C GLU A 97 27.37 3.53 -24.67
N LEU A 98 26.79 4.73 -24.74
CA LEU A 98 26.95 5.61 -25.92
C LEU A 98 28.41 5.99 -26.19
N ASN A 99 29.22 6.17 -25.14
CA ASN A 99 30.64 6.51 -25.27
C ASN A 99 31.44 5.42 -25.99
N SER A 100 31.04 4.15 -25.87
CA SER A 100 31.68 3.04 -26.59
C SER A 100 30.98 2.69 -27.90
N ARG A 101 29.66 2.86 -28.00
CA ARG A 101 28.90 2.55 -29.22
C ARG A 101 29.30 3.41 -30.41
N PHE A 102 29.58 4.69 -30.15
CA PHE A 102 30.09 5.62 -31.16
C PHE A 102 31.59 5.87 -31.01
N SER A 103 32.29 5.03 -30.21
CA SER A 103 33.74 5.06 -30.26
C SER A 103 34.17 4.71 -31.68
N HIS A 104 35.19 5.42 -32.16
CA HIS A 104 35.70 5.25 -33.52
C HIS A 104 36.28 3.84 -33.65
N GLY A 105 35.44 2.89 -34.06
CA GLY A 105 35.85 1.56 -34.46
C GLY A 105 36.71 1.69 -35.70
N LYS A 106 37.90 1.09 -35.66
CA LYS A 106 38.90 1.12 -36.73
C LYS A 106 38.50 0.26 -37.96
N GLY A 107 37.21 0.17 -38.26
CA GLY A 107 36.68 -0.72 -39.29
C GLY A 107 35.26 -0.38 -39.68
N ASN A 108 35.05 -0.37 -40.99
CA ASN A 108 33.78 -0.27 -41.74
C ASN A 108 33.33 1.16 -42.11
N MET A 109 34.12 1.80 -42.98
CA MET A 109 33.54 2.65 -44.03
C MET A 109 32.86 1.71 -45.04
N PHE A 110 31.53 1.64 -45.03
CA PHE A 110 30.81 1.11 -46.17
C PHE A 110 30.71 2.22 -47.21
N LEU A 111 31.25 1.93 -48.41
CA LEU A 111 31.26 2.76 -49.61
C LEU A 111 29.88 2.77 -50.26
#